data_AF-A0A7C9AIT2-F1
#
_entry.id   AF-A0A7C9AIT2-F1
#
_cell.length_a   1.000
_cell.length_b   1.000
_cell.length_c   1.000
_cell.angle_alpha   90.00
_cell.angle_beta   90.00
_cell.angle_gamma   90.00
#
_symmetry.space_group_name_H-M   'P 1'
#
loop_
_entity.id
_entity.type
_entity.pdbx_description
1 polymer ?
#
loop_
_entity_poly.entity_id
_entity_poly.type
_entity_poly.pdbx_seq_one_letter_code
_entity_poly.pdbx_strand_id
1 'polypeptide(L)'
;VWKPKWAVIFSDVKRKLEGSCSVTQRSSMVIKGCNIFIDGLSLDGALVVDAIDEAEQVRVEGSVQNKGWVLENVDYKDTSHPEEIRIRGFKINRIEQLEGNFGEPGKYTLKP
;
A
#
# COMPACT_ATOMS: atom_id res chain seq x y z
N VAL A 1 0.84 4.07 -3.18
CA VAL A 1 0.30 5.36 -2.70
C VAL A 1 0.62 5.50 -1.22
N TRP A 2 1.35 6.54 -0.84
CA TRP A 2 1.64 6.85 0.56
C TRP A 2 1.01 8.18 0.97
N LYS A 3 0.68 8.32 2.26
CA LYS A 3 0.28 9.62 2.82
C LYS A 3 1.48 10.59 2.82
N PRO A 4 1.29 11.90 2.63
CA PRO A 4 2.39 12.87 2.65
C PRO A 4 3.23 12.83 3.93
N LYS A 5 2.63 12.50 5.07
CA LYS A 5 3.34 12.31 6.35
C LYS A 5 4.42 11.21 6.32
N TRP A 6 4.33 10.29 5.37
CA TRP A 6 5.37 9.29 5.16
C TRP A 6 6.57 9.85 4.39
N ALA A 7 6.35 10.55 3.28
CA ALA A 7 7.43 11.17 2.53
C ALA A 7 6.89 12.27 1.62
N VAL A 8 7.55 13.42 1.61
CA VAL A 8 7.21 14.55 0.73
C VAL A 8 8.29 14.76 -0.33
N ILE A 9 9.56 14.61 0.05
CA ILE A 9 10.70 14.78 -0.86
C ILE A 9 11.45 13.46 -1.09
N PHE A 10 12.22 13.41 -2.18
CA PHE A 10 12.98 12.22 -2.56
C PHE A 10 13.89 11.68 -1.45
N SER A 11 14.54 12.56 -0.68
CA SER A 11 15.40 12.14 0.44
C SER A 11 14.65 11.46 1.57
N ASP A 12 13.36 11.78 1.78
CA ASP A 12 12.54 11.07 2.77
C ASP A 12 12.27 9.64 2.33
N VAL A 13 11.94 9.47 1.05
CA VAL A 13 11.74 8.14 0.45
C VAL A 13 13.03 7.35 0.56
N LYS A 14 14.15 7.91 0.10
CA LYS A 14 15.46 7.22 0.10
C LYS A 14 15.90 6.78 1.51
N ARG A 15 15.60 7.55 2.55
CA ARG A 15 15.93 7.21 3.95
C ARG A 15 15.04 6.10 4.53
N LYS A 16 13.90 5.81 3.92
CA LYS A 16 12.94 4.79 4.38
C LYS A 16 12.97 3.51 3.56
N LEU A 17 13.83 3.44 2.56
CA LEU A 17 14.04 2.27 1.72
C LEU A 17 15.44 1.72 1.99
N GLU A 18 15.50 0.46 2.42
CA GLU A 18 16.72 -0.31 2.66
C GLU A 18 16.67 -1.62 1.85
N GLY A 19 17.84 -2.21 1.60
CA GLY A 19 17.95 -3.47 0.86
C GLY A 19 17.49 -3.40 -0.61
N SER A 20 17.39 -4.57 -1.24
CA SER A 20 16.89 -4.71 -2.61
C SER A 20 15.37 -4.89 -2.61
N CYS A 21 14.64 -3.82 -2.95
CA CYS A 21 13.18 -3.86 -3.06
C CYS A 21 12.74 -4.09 -4.52
N SER A 22 11.67 -4.85 -4.72
CA SER A 22 11.04 -5.05 -6.03
C SER A 22 9.51 -5.02 -5.93
N VAL A 23 8.86 -4.41 -6.92
CA VAL A 23 7.40 -4.29 -6.97
C VAL A 23 6.90 -4.63 -8.37
N THR A 24 6.06 -5.66 -8.40
CA THR A 24 5.03 -5.96 -9.41
C THR A 24 4.45 -4.80 -10.21
N GLN A 25 4.39 -4.82 -11.56
CA GLN A 25 3.56 -3.84 -12.28
C GLN A 25 2.07 -3.92 -11.88
N ARG A 26 1.57 -5.11 -11.57
CA ARG A 26 0.19 -5.33 -11.15
C ARG A 26 -0.02 -5.07 -9.64
N SER A 27 1.05 -4.76 -8.90
CA SER A 27 0.99 -4.66 -7.44
C SER A 27 0.43 -3.32 -6.97
N SER A 28 -0.18 -3.33 -5.79
CA SER A 28 -0.69 -2.14 -5.11
C SER A 28 -0.09 -2.04 -3.71
N MET A 29 0.50 -0.90 -3.36
CA MET A 29 1.04 -0.66 -2.02
C MET A 29 0.44 0.60 -1.42
N VAL A 30 -0.10 0.50 -0.20
CA VAL A 30 -0.67 1.62 0.54
C VAL A 30 0.06 1.78 1.87
N ILE A 31 0.60 2.98 2.10
CA ILE A 31 1.36 3.32 3.31
C ILE A 31 0.66 4.47 4.02
N LYS A 32 0.21 4.22 5.25
CA LYS A 32 -0.42 5.19 6.13
C LYS A 32 0.33 5.17 7.46
N GLY A 33 1.09 6.22 7.73
CA GLY A 33 1.93 6.32 8.92
C GLY A 33 3.22 7.06 8.59
N CYS A 34 3.82 7.72 9.58
CA CYS A 34 5.06 8.44 9.38
C CYS A 34 6.27 7.50 9.48
N ASN A 35 6.33 6.58 10.46
CA ASN A 35 7.54 5.81 10.80
C ASN A 35 7.56 4.39 10.20
N ILE A 36 7.19 4.26 8.92
CA ILE A 36 7.22 2.98 8.19
C ILE A 36 8.49 2.90 7.35
N PHE A 37 9.24 1.80 7.48
CA PHE A 37 10.49 1.53 6.78
C PHE A 37 10.36 0.24 5.99
N ILE A 38 10.79 0.26 4.73
CA ILE A 38 10.72 -0.88 3.82
C ILE A 38 12.13 -1.40 3.61
N ASP A 39 12.35 -2.67 3.90
CA ASP A 39 13.67 -3.29 3.85
C ASP A 39 13.60 -4.62 3.10
N GLY A 40 14.21 -4.69 1.93
CA GLY A 40 14.27 -5.94 1.14
C GLY A 40 12.90 -6.52 0.73
N LEU A 41 11.90 -5.66 0.48
CA LEU A 41 10.54 -6.09 0.14
C LEU A 41 10.43 -6.56 -1.32
N SER A 42 9.87 -7.75 -1.55
CA SER A 42 9.41 -8.22 -2.85
C SER A 42 7.88 -8.27 -2.88
N LEU A 43 7.24 -7.39 -3.65
CA LEU A 43 5.78 -7.27 -3.67
C LEU A 43 5.18 -7.71 -5.01
N ASP A 44 4.47 -8.83 -4.99
CA ASP A 44 3.64 -9.34 -6.07
C ASP A 44 2.19 -9.51 -5.59
N GLY A 45 1.48 -8.40 -5.38
CA GLY A 45 0.07 -8.38 -4.98
C GLY A 45 -0.33 -7.03 -4.38
N ALA A 46 -1.19 -7.03 -3.37
CA ALA A 46 -1.53 -5.84 -2.59
C ALA A 46 -1.02 -5.91 -1.15
N LEU A 47 -0.47 -4.79 -0.68
CA LEU A 47 0.02 -4.58 0.68
C LEU A 47 -0.52 -3.25 1.24
N VAL A 48 -1.11 -3.30 2.43
CA VAL A 48 -1.59 -2.11 3.17
C VAL A 48 -0.92 -2.09 4.53
N VAL A 49 -0.23 -0.99 4.83
CA VAL A 49 0.38 -0.76 6.15
C VAL A 49 -0.23 0.49 6.75
N ASP A 50 -0.92 0.34 7.87
CA ASP A 50 -1.57 1.40 8.62
C ASP A 50 -0.99 1.46 10.02
N ALA A 51 -0.37 2.58 10.36
CA ALA A 51 0.28 2.81 11.64
C ALA A 51 -0.08 4.21 12.15
N ILE A 52 -0.33 4.30 13.45
CA ILE A 52 -0.46 5.57 14.15
C ILE A 52 0.87 6.34 14.14
N ASP A 53 0.83 7.64 14.42
CA ASP A 53 2.03 8.47 14.35
C ASP A 53 2.97 8.24 15.54
N GLU A 54 2.43 7.69 16.64
CA GLU A 54 3.12 7.28 17.85
C GLU A 54 3.82 5.92 17.73
N ALA A 55 3.62 5.20 16.61
CA ALA A 55 4.44 4.02 16.33
C ALA A 55 5.88 4.47 16.12
N GLU A 56 6.80 3.99 16.96
CA GLU A 56 8.22 4.38 16.90
C GLU A 56 8.87 3.93 15.60
N GLN A 57 8.54 2.70 15.17
CA GLN A 57 9.10 2.10 13.97
C GLN A 57 8.24 0.94 13.50
N VAL A 58 7.93 0.90 12.20
CA VAL A 58 7.31 -0.26 11.55
C VAL A 58 8.22 -0.68 10.41
N ARG A 59 8.91 -1.83 10.54
CA ARG A 59 9.70 -2.44 9.47
C ARG A 59 8.83 -3.37 8.63
N VAL A 60 8.97 -3.29 7.32
CA VAL A 60 8.24 -4.12 6.35
C VAL A 60 9.27 -4.81 5.47
N GLU A 61 9.33 -6.13 5.56
CA GLU A 61 10.36 -6.94 4.89
C GLU A 61 9.77 -8.25 4.35
N GLY A 62 10.51 -8.93 3.47
CA GLY A 62 10.13 -10.25 2.95
C GLY A 62 9.37 -10.21 1.63
N SER A 63 8.62 -11.27 1.33
CA SER A 63 7.96 -11.46 0.03
C SER A 63 6.45 -11.60 0.18
N VAL A 64 5.69 -10.68 -0.41
CA VAL A 64 4.22 -10.73 -0.43
C VAL A 64 3.76 -11.23 -1.80
N GLN A 65 3.00 -12.33 -1.83
CA GLN A 65 2.34 -12.83 -3.02
C GLN A 65 0.85 -13.06 -2.73
N ASN A 66 -0.02 -12.34 -3.44
CA ASN A 66 -1.47 -12.50 -3.31
C ASN A 66 -2.19 -12.03 -4.58
N LYS A 67 -3.51 -12.26 -4.67
CA LYS A 67 -4.32 -11.88 -5.85
C LYS A 67 -4.41 -10.38 -6.08
N GLY A 68 -4.08 -9.57 -5.08
CA GLY A 68 -3.99 -8.12 -5.17
C GLY A 68 -5.31 -7.44 -5.50
N TRP A 69 -5.20 -6.28 -6.13
CA TRP A 69 -6.34 -5.47 -6.56
C TRP A 69 -6.41 -5.45 -8.07
N VAL A 70 -7.62 -5.52 -8.62
CA VAL A 70 -7.88 -5.60 -10.06
C VAL A 70 -8.71 -4.41 -10.52
N LEU A 71 -8.38 -3.89 -11.70
CA LEU A 71 -9.15 -2.87 -12.38
C LEU A 71 -10.26 -3.53 -13.20
N GLU A 72 -11.50 -3.19 -12.91
CA GLU A 72 -12.68 -3.67 -13.64
C GLU A 72 -13.27 -2.51 -14.42
N ASN A 73 -13.45 -2.69 -15.74
CA ASN A 73 -14.08 -1.69 -16.58
C ASN A 73 -15.55 -1.49 -16.19
N VAL A 74 -15.99 -0.24 -16.25
CA VAL A 74 -17.37 0.18 -15.97
C VAL A 74 -17.88 0.96 -17.17
N ASP A 75 -19.05 0.57 -17.66
CA ASP A 75 -19.73 1.31 -18.74
C ASP A 75 -20.24 2.65 -18.18
N TYR A 76 -19.96 3.75 -18.89
CA TYR A 76 -20.45 5.07 -18.51
C TYR A 76 -21.99 5.16 -18.51
N LYS A 77 -22.70 4.23 -19.15
CA LYS A 77 -24.17 4.15 -19.13
C LYS A 77 -24.74 3.33 -17.98
N ASP A 78 -23.90 2.58 -17.25
CA ASP A 78 -24.35 1.72 -16.16
C ASP A 78 -24.73 2.54 -14.92
N THR A 79 -26.02 2.86 -14.79
CA THR A 79 -26.58 3.66 -13.71
C THR A 79 -26.59 2.94 -12.35
N SER A 80 -26.18 1.67 -12.27
CA SER A 80 -25.98 0.99 -10.98
C SER A 80 -24.74 1.51 -10.24
N HIS A 81 -23.83 2.17 -10.95
CA HIS A 81 -22.64 2.78 -10.40
C HIS A 81 -22.79 4.31 -10.24
N PRO A 82 -22.21 4.91 -9.19
CA PRO A 82 -22.12 6.36 -9.04
C PRO A 82 -21.45 7.05 -10.25
N GLU A 83 -21.80 8.31 -10.49
CA GLU A 83 -21.29 9.07 -11.63
C GLU A 83 -19.76 9.15 -11.64
N GLU A 84 -19.13 9.33 -10.48
CA GLU A 84 -17.66 9.39 -10.35
C GLU A 84 -16.94 8.12 -10.81
N ILE A 85 -17.59 6.95 -10.72
CA ILE A 85 -17.05 5.68 -11.22
C ILE A 85 -17.29 5.58 -12.73
N ARG A 86 -18.49 5.95 -13.18
CA ARG A 86 -18.90 5.89 -14.58
C ARG A 86 -18.06 6.80 -15.48
N ILE A 87 -17.79 8.04 -15.06
CA ILE A 87 -16.99 8.99 -15.85
C ILE A 87 -15.51 8.58 -15.96
N ARG A 88 -15.00 7.86 -14.95
CA ARG A 88 -13.63 7.32 -14.97
C ARG A 88 -13.53 6.05 -15.82
N GLY A 89 -14.63 5.32 -15.98
CA GLY A 89 -14.75 4.12 -16.81
C GLY A 89 -14.19 2.84 -16.17
N PHE A 90 -13.85 2.86 -14.88
CA PHE A 90 -13.42 1.67 -14.16
C PHE A 90 -13.58 1.79 -12.65
N LYS A 91 -13.63 0.65 -11.98
CA LYS A 91 -13.57 0.52 -10.51
C LYS A 91 -12.39 -0.36 -10.11
N ILE A 92 -11.90 -0.17 -8.88
CA ILE A 92 -10.86 -1.02 -8.30
C ILE A 92 -11.55 -2.06 -7.43
N ASN A 93 -11.42 -3.33 -7.78
CA ASN A 93 -11.86 -4.45 -6.98
C ASN A 93 -10.70 -4.95 -6.09
N ARG A 94 -10.90 -4.97 -4.77
CA ARG A 94 -9.88 -5.38 -3.79
C ARG A 94 -10.04 -6.87 -3.47
N ILE A 95 -9.48 -7.74 -4.31
CA ILE A 95 -9.66 -9.20 -4.19
C ILE A 95 -8.96 -9.73 -2.95
N GLU A 96 -7.69 -9.34 -2.75
CA GLU A 96 -6.88 -9.81 -1.64
C GLU A 96 -5.82 -8.76 -1.29
N GLN A 97 -5.42 -8.68 -0.02
CA GLN A 97 -4.33 -7.85 0.45
C GLN A 97 -3.71 -8.42 1.72
N LEU A 98 -2.41 -8.21 1.91
CA LEU A 98 -1.80 -8.31 3.24
C LEU A 98 -1.99 -6.97 3.95
N GLU A 99 -2.48 -6.98 5.18
CA GLU A 99 -2.72 -5.77 5.97
C GLU A 99 -2.00 -5.84 7.32
N GLY A 100 -1.18 -4.84 7.61
CA GLY A 100 -0.58 -4.61 8.92
C GLY A 100 -1.19 -3.36 9.56
N ASN A 101 -1.95 -3.53 10.65
CA ASN A 101 -2.54 -2.43 11.42
C ASN A 101 -1.84 -2.31 12.78
N PHE A 102 -1.19 -1.17 13.00
CA PHE A 102 -0.41 -0.86 14.20
C PHE A 102 -1.06 0.33 14.93
N GLY A 103 -2.06 0.00 15.74
CA GLY A 103 -2.89 0.96 16.49
C GLY A 103 -2.32 1.38 17.84
N GLU A 104 -1.16 0.86 18.23
CA GLU A 104 -0.53 1.15 19.52
C GLU A 104 0.91 1.67 19.31
N PRO A 105 1.45 2.45 20.26
CA PRO A 105 2.85 2.85 20.22
C PRO A 105 3.76 1.63 20.36
N GLY A 106 4.84 1.60 19.59
CA GLY A 106 5.84 0.54 19.68
C GLY A 106 6.68 0.36 18.43
N LYS A 107 7.52 -0.68 18.48
CA LYS A 107 8.34 -1.14 17.34
C LYS A 107 7.75 -2.43 16.80
N TYR A 108 7.49 -2.44 15.52
CA TYR A 108 6.85 -3.55 14.83
C TYR A 108 7.65 -3.99 13.63
N THR A 109 7.51 -5.27 13.30
CA THR A 109 8.02 -5.86 12.08
C THR A 109 6.91 -6.65 11.42
N LEU A 110 6.57 -6.29 10.19
CA LEU A 110 5.65 -7.03 9.34
C LEU A 110 6.47 -7.93 8.42
N LYS A 111 6.44 -9.24 8.69
CA LYS A 111 6.97 -10.28 7.81
C LYS A 111 5.81 -11.14 7.28
N PRO A 112 5.62 -11.23 5.95
CA PRO A 112 4.69 -12.15 5.31
C PRO A 112 5.11 -13.62 5.46
#